data_AF-A0A397J206-F1
#
_entry.id   AF-A0A397J206-F1
#
_cell.length_a   1.000
_cell.length_b   1.000
_cell.length_c   1.000
_cell.angle_alpha   90.00
_cell.angle_beta   90.00
_cell.angle_gamma   90.00
#
_symmetry.space_group_name_H-M   'P 1'
#
loop_
_entity.id
_entity.type
_entity.pdbx_description
1 polymer ?
#
loop_
_entity_poly.entity_id
_entity_poly.type
_entity_poly.pdbx_seq_one_letter_code
_entity_poly.pdbx_strand_id
1 'polypeptide(L)'
;MSFDTMCPECNQINTFIWNKRGLPKHFQNDFDKWTSGKNAIDKLIQGTQINTPFWNTRCIPKHFQNDFNKWTSRNNVIDKFIQVTQLNASNYLEITEWIPYNRFKDIRVIANGGFGTTYVAKWIDGPISGWDAKNQRWLRHSQRRYVALKKFDNNFTNLNEDFLNEMAIHLKTTKSGSLQFYGFTQNPRTLEYIMVLEYVFGGNLRDYLRNHFDDINWEKKLEYLSQLISNFERIHKFDIIHHNFHPGNILSNDFRTSLFLHISDFGLSKIIELNAKTGKRQIFGVLPYIAPEVLNGEEYTKAADVYSFGIVAYEMVTGFAPYHDIPHNIDLAKGICNGLRPKVPFHIPKLITRIIMRCWDARATHRPTFNELSKVFWKYYVDYKINQSKNKNEITIQIENSEKLYKNLKLTNPTPMNYKIHPKAIYTSRLLYYSGLPKPKNDKNFEKELEELTKSASALSIVAYKLSKLHGHGT
;
A
#
# COMPACT_ATOMS: atom_id res chain seq x y z
N MET A 1 -20.34 -35.48 0.39
CA MET A 1 -21.45 -35.19 -0.53
C MET A 1 -21.16 -33.87 -1.21
N SER A 2 -20.70 -33.90 -2.45
CA SER A 2 -20.54 -32.72 -3.30
C SER A 2 -21.91 -32.26 -3.77
N PHE A 3 -22.26 -30.99 -3.51
CA PHE A 3 -23.41 -30.36 -4.14
C PHE A 3 -22.95 -29.69 -5.43
N ASP A 4 -22.88 -30.49 -6.50
CA ASP A 4 -22.78 -29.97 -7.86
C ASP A 4 -24.18 -29.54 -8.33
N THR A 5 -24.63 -28.36 -7.90
CA THR A 5 -25.86 -27.76 -8.42
C THR A 5 -25.58 -27.04 -9.75
N MET A 6 -26.10 -27.59 -10.85
CA MET A 6 -26.18 -26.91 -12.15
C MET A 6 -26.93 -25.58 -12.01
N CYS A 7 -26.43 -24.52 -12.65
CA CYS A 7 -27.18 -23.27 -12.79
C CYS A 7 -28.32 -23.48 -13.80
N PRO A 8 -29.61 -23.31 -13.41
CA PRO A 8 -30.75 -23.55 -14.30
C PRO A 8 -30.80 -22.65 -15.53
N GLU A 9 -30.15 -21.48 -15.48
CA GLU A 9 -30.20 -20.46 -16.55
C GLU A 9 -29.08 -20.62 -17.59
N CYS A 10 -28.00 -21.34 -17.27
CA CYS A 10 -26.90 -21.57 -18.22
C CYS A 10 -26.56 -23.05 -18.46
N ASN A 11 -27.22 -23.99 -17.76
CA ASN A 11 -27.07 -25.43 -17.95
C ASN A 11 -25.61 -25.92 -17.93
N GLN A 12 -24.74 -25.28 -17.13
CA GLN A 12 -23.32 -25.66 -16.99
C GLN A 12 -23.01 -26.18 -15.58
N ILE A 13 -22.22 -27.26 -15.54
CA ILE A 13 -21.56 -27.81 -14.35
C ILE A 13 -20.34 -26.92 -14.04
N ASN A 14 -19.98 -26.76 -12.76
CA ASN A 14 -18.73 -26.10 -12.34
C ASN A 14 -17.51 -26.92 -12.84
N THR A 15 -17.12 -26.73 -14.10
CA THR A 15 -15.87 -27.28 -14.64
C THR A 15 -15.00 -26.19 -15.25
N PHE A 16 -13.73 -26.25 -14.89
CA PHE A 16 -12.64 -25.44 -15.43
C PHE A 16 -12.51 -25.70 -16.93
N ILE A 17 -12.67 -24.66 -17.76
CA ILE A 17 -11.96 -24.38 -19.02
C ILE A 17 -12.60 -23.13 -19.65
N TRP A 18 -11.79 -22.10 -19.89
CA TRP A 18 -12.19 -20.85 -20.53
C TRP A 18 -12.32 -21.02 -22.05
N ASN A 19 -13.34 -20.38 -22.63
CA ASN A 19 -13.35 -19.98 -24.02
C ASN A 19 -13.82 -18.53 -24.11
N LYS A 20 -13.00 -17.64 -24.70
CA LYS A 20 -13.28 -16.21 -24.94
C LYS A 20 -14.65 -16.05 -25.62
N ARG A 21 -15.70 -15.73 -24.87
CA ARG A 21 -16.89 -15.06 -25.41
C ARG A 21 -17.25 -13.93 -24.45
N GLY A 22 -16.89 -12.71 -24.88
CA GLY A 22 -17.03 -11.47 -24.16
C GLY A 22 -18.47 -10.98 -24.02
N LEU A 23 -18.58 -9.74 -23.56
CA LEU A 23 -19.82 -8.97 -23.45
C LEU A 23 -20.69 -9.11 -24.72
N PRO A 24 -22.03 -9.12 -24.61
CA PRO A 24 -22.90 -9.06 -25.79
C PRO A 24 -22.45 -7.94 -26.73
N LYS A 25 -22.38 -8.19 -28.06
CA LYS A 25 -21.79 -7.26 -29.05
C LYS A 25 -22.32 -5.82 -28.96
N HIS A 26 -23.59 -5.63 -28.61
CA HIS A 26 -24.15 -4.28 -28.44
C HIS A 26 -23.56 -3.56 -27.22
N PHE A 27 -23.38 -4.26 -26.09
CA PHE A 27 -22.69 -3.72 -24.91
C PHE A 27 -21.19 -3.57 -25.13
N GLN A 28 -20.53 -4.47 -25.86
CA GLN A 28 -19.12 -4.29 -26.25
C GLN A 28 -18.99 -3.01 -27.10
N ASN A 29 -19.91 -2.79 -28.04
CA ASN A 29 -19.94 -1.58 -28.86
C ASN A 29 -20.27 -0.32 -28.02
N ASP A 30 -21.20 -0.40 -27.07
CA ASP A 30 -21.53 0.73 -26.19
C ASP A 30 -20.40 1.03 -25.20
N PHE A 31 -19.68 0.00 -24.75
CA PHE A 31 -18.51 0.09 -23.89
C PHE A 31 -17.28 0.65 -24.61
N ASP A 32 -16.99 0.15 -25.81
CA ASP A 32 -15.88 0.61 -26.65
C ASP A 32 -16.12 2.04 -27.18
N LYS A 33 -17.39 2.45 -27.32
CA LYS A 33 -17.78 3.83 -27.68
C LYS A 33 -17.98 4.74 -26.48
N TRP A 34 -18.01 4.21 -25.26
CA TRP A 34 -18.25 5.02 -24.08
C TRP A 34 -17.00 5.81 -23.70
N THR A 35 -17.21 7.10 -23.48
CA THR A 35 -16.24 8.01 -22.90
C THR A 35 -16.88 8.76 -21.74
N SER A 36 -16.14 8.91 -20.65
CA SER A 36 -16.40 9.83 -19.55
C SER A 36 -16.17 11.31 -19.95
N GLY A 37 -15.76 11.56 -21.19
CA GLY A 37 -15.23 12.85 -21.65
C GLY A 37 -13.79 13.09 -21.19
N LYS A 38 -13.21 12.15 -20.43
CA LYS A 38 -11.84 12.17 -19.92
C LYS A 38 -11.12 10.90 -20.35
N ASN A 39 -10.38 10.98 -21.47
CA ASN A 39 -9.61 9.87 -22.06
C ASN A 39 -8.79 9.04 -21.04
N ALA A 40 -8.30 9.70 -19.98
CA ALA A 40 -7.58 9.07 -18.88
C ALA A 40 -8.40 8.00 -18.14
N ILE A 41 -9.63 8.35 -17.77
CA ILE A 41 -10.57 7.49 -17.06
C ILE A 41 -11.10 6.39 -17.98
N ASP A 42 -11.27 6.69 -19.25
CA ASP A 42 -11.77 5.72 -20.24
C ASP A 42 -10.73 4.63 -20.50
N LYS A 43 -9.47 4.99 -20.72
CA LYS A 43 -8.35 4.04 -20.81
C LYS A 43 -8.20 3.20 -19.55
N LEU A 44 -8.46 3.79 -18.39
CA LEU A 44 -8.33 3.15 -17.09
C LEU A 44 -9.41 2.10 -16.86
N ILE A 45 -10.66 2.42 -17.21
CA ILE A 45 -11.82 1.54 -17.18
C ILE A 45 -11.70 0.42 -18.24
N GLN A 46 -11.15 0.73 -19.42
CA GLN A 46 -10.85 -0.27 -20.45
C GLN A 46 -9.67 -1.18 -20.07
N GLY A 47 -8.70 -0.67 -19.30
CA GLY A 47 -7.51 -1.39 -18.84
C GLY A 47 -7.69 -2.23 -17.57
N THR A 48 -8.83 -2.16 -16.87
CA THR A 48 -9.13 -2.96 -15.65
C THR A 48 -9.52 -4.42 -15.93
N GLN A 49 -9.27 -4.95 -17.13
CA GLN A 49 -9.46 -6.37 -17.44
C GLN A 49 -8.42 -7.23 -16.70
N ILE A 50 -8.70 -7.62 -15.45
CA ILE A 50 -7.88 -8.55 -14.69
C ILE A 50 -8.49 -9.95 -14.80
N ASN A 51 -7.90 -10.77 -15.67
CA ASN A 51 -8.29 -12.18 -15.82
C ASN A 51 -7.99 -12.96 -14.53
N THR A 52 -9.03 -13.43 -13.83
CA THR A 52 -8.90 -14.59 -12.93
C THR A 52 -10.02 -15.63 -13.15
N PRO A 53 -9.73 -16.94 -13.05
CA PRO A 53 -10.59 -17.99 -13.64
C PRO A 53 -11.63 -18.61 -12.71
N PHE A 54 -11.94 -18.02 -11.54
CA PHE A 54 -12.69 -18.72 -10.47
C PHE A 54 -14.12 -18.24 -10.19
N TRP A 55 -14.65 -17.31 -10.97
CA TRP A 55 -16.05 -16.88 -10.86
C TRP A 55 -16.88 -17.57 -11.93
N ASN A 56 -18.05 -18.10 -11.58
CA ASN A 56 -18.95 -18.72 -12.56
C ASN A 56 -19.53 -17.62 -13.47
N THR A 57 -18.80 -17.34 -14.56
CA THR A 57 -18.70 -16.05 -15.25
C THR A 57 -19.88 -15.69 -16.16
N ARG A 58 -20.85 -16.60 -16.41
CA ARG A 58 -21.91 -16.32 -17.40
C ARG A 58 -23.21 -15.72 -16.86
N CYS A 59 -23.57 -15.95 -15.60
CA CYS A 59 -24.90 -15.55 -15.09
C CYS A 59 -24.85 -14.28 -14.24
N ILE A 60 -23.79 -14.08 -13.46
CA ILE A 60 -23.68 -12.93 -12.55
C ILE A 60 -23.73 -11.58 -13.29
N PRO A 61 -23.03 -11.39 -14.42
CA PRO A 61 -23.19 -10.18 -15.23
C PRO A 61 -24.64 -9.95 -15.69
N LYS A 62 -25.41 -10.99 -16.02
CA LYS A 62 -26.82 -10.86 -16.43
C LYS A 62 -27.71 -10.40 -15.27
N HIS A 63 -27.49 -10.93 -14.07
CA HIS A 63 -28.23 -10.47 -12.89
C HIS A 63 -27.94 -9.00 -12.59
N PHE A 64 -26.68 -8.55 -12.73
CA PHE A 64 -26.35 -7.13 -12.65
C PHE A 64 -27.05 -6.29 -13.71
N GLN A 65 -27.05 -6.74 -14.98
CA GLN A 65 -27.76 -6.03 -16.07
C GLN A 65 -29.25 -5.83 -15.76
N ASN A 66 -29.91 -6.85 -15.22
CA ASN A 66 -31.32 -6.78 -14.82
C ASN A 66 -31.56 -5.78 -13.67
N ASP A 67 -30.53 -5.45 -12.90
CA ASP A 67 -30.58 -4.53 -11.76
C ASP A 67 -30.17 -3.09 -12.10
N PHE A 68 -29.59 -2.83 -13.27
CA PHE A 68 -29.08 -1.49 -13.63
C PHE A 68 -30.15 -0.39 -13.61
N ASN A 69 -31.41 -0.72 -13.92
CA ASN A 69 -32.51 0.23 -13.86
C ASN A 69 -33.14 0.37 -12.46
N LYS A 70 -32.67 -0.40 -11.47
CA LYS A 70 -33.22 -0.42 -10.09
C LYS A 70 -32.52 0.58 -9.16
N TRP A 71 -31.41 1.17 -9.57
CA TRP A 71 -30.66 2.15 -8.78
C TRP A 71 -30.02 3.21 -9.68
N THR A 72 -29.71 4.37 -9.10
CA THR A 72 -28.89 5.40 -9.72
C THR A 72 -28.23 6.24 -8.62
N SER A 73 -27.01 6.68 -8.88
CA SER A 73 -26.31 7.67 -8.07
C SER A 73 -26.66 9.12 -8.41
N ARG A 74 -27.50 9.32 -9.44
CA ARG A 74 -27.75 10.61 -10.10
C ARG A 74 -26.50 11.22 -10.76
N ASN A 75 -25.44 10.43 -10.91
CA ASN A 75 -24.23 10.80 -11.63
C ASN A 75 -23.89 9.71 -12.66
N ASN A 76 -23.96 10.08 -13.94
CA ASN A 76 -23.76 9.16 -15.06
C ASN A 76 -22.34 8.55 -15.10
N VAL A 77 -21.32 9.24 -14.58
CA VAL A 77 -19.94 8.72 -14.54
C VAL A 77 -19.83 7.63 -13.48
N ILE A 78 -20.36 7.85 -12.27
CA ILE A 78 -20.40 6.82 -11.22
C ILE A 78 -21.25 5.63 -11.67
N ASP A 79 -22.45 5.87 -12.20
CA ASP A 79 -23.37 4.80 -12.59
C ASP A 79 -22.71 3.88 -13.62
N LYS A 80 -22.12 4.47 -14.67
CA LYS A 80 -21.43 3.69 -15.70
C LYS A 80 -20.18 3.00 -15.18
N PHE A 81 -19.41 3.66 -14.32
CA PHE A 81 -18.25 3.03 -13.70
C PHE A 81 -18.64 1.78 -12.89
N ILE A 82 -19.68 1.87 -12.05
CA ILE A 82 -20.19 0.73 -11.28
C ILE A 82 -20.68 -0.37 -12.23
N GLN A 83 -21.44 -0.04 -13.26
CA GLN A 83 -21.93 -1.01 -14.24
C GLN A 83 -20.76 -1.75 -14.92
N VAL A 84 -19.74 -1.03 -15.39
CA VAL A 84 -18.58 -1.63 -16.04
C VAL A 84 -17.81 -2.54 -15.09
N THR A 85 -17.55 -2.08 -13.87
CA THR A 85 -16.79 -2.85 -12.89
C THR A 85 -17.55 -4.12 -12.48
N GLN A 86 -18.86 -4.05 -12.32
CA GLN A 86 -19.71 -5.23 -12.07
C GLN A 86 -19.69 -6.24 -13.22
N LEU A 87 -19.71 -5.78 -14.49
CA LEU A 87 -19.67 -6.67 -15.65
C LEU A 87 -18.31 -7.33 -15.87
N ASN A 88 -17.24 -6.67 -15.46
CA ASN A 88 -15.86 -7.15 -15.62
C ASN A 88 -15.27 -7.80 -14.37
N ALA A 89 -15.99 -7.78 -13.25
CA ALA A 89 -15.53 -8.36 -11.98
C ALA A 89 -15.21 -9.85 -12.15
N SER A 90 -13.98 -10.23 -11.84
CA SER A 90 -13.50 -11.60 -11.94
C SER A 90 -13.72 -12.41 -10.65
N ASN A 91 -14.17 -11.77 -9.57
CA ASN A 91 -14.54 -12.34 -8.29
C ASN A 91 -15.30 -11.29 -7.43
N TYR A 92 -15.85 -11.70 -6.29
CA TYR A 92 -16.63 -10.80 -5.44
C TYR A 92 -15.86 -9.62 -4.82
N LEU A 93 -14.52 -9.71 -4.71
CA LEU A 93 -13.74 -8.61 -4.13
C LEU A 93 -13.65 -7.39 -5.04
N GLU A 94 -13.91 -7.58 -6.34
CA GLU A 94 -13.86 -6.54 -7.38
C GLU A 94 -15.25 -5.92 -7.65
N ILE A 95 -16.31 -6.42 -6.99
CA ILE A 95 -17.66 -5.88 -7.16
C ILE A 95 -17.74 -4.51 -6.48
N THR A 96 -18.01 -3.50 -7.30
CA THR A 96 -18.32 -2.14 -6.85
C THR A 96 -19.84 -1.97 -6.76
N GLU A 97 -20.34 -1.31 -5.71
CA GLU A 97 -21.76 -1.08 -5.47
C GLU A 97 -22.10 0.41 -5.33
N TRP A 98 -23.30 0.80 -5.78
CA TRP A 98 -23.95 1.99 -5.27
C TRP A 98 -24.67 1.62 -3.98
N ILE A 99 -24.25 2.21 -2.86
CA ILE A 99 -24.73 1.85 -1.53
C ILE A 99 -25.58 3.01 -0.99
N PRO A 100 -26.90 2.82 -0.82
CA PRO A 100 -27.76 3.87 -0.28
C PRO A 100 -27.29 4.31 1.11
N TYR A 101 -27.19 5.62 1.33
CA TYR A 101 -26.58 6.17 2.56
C TYR A 101 -27.26 5.70 3.85
N ASN A 102 -28.57 5.44 3.80
CA ASN A 102 -29.35 4.95 4.95
C ASN A 102 -28.98 3.52 5.40
N ARG A 103 -28.17 2.79 4.61
CA ARG A 103 -27.61 1.47 4.97
C ARG A 103 -26.38 1.57 5.87
N PHE A 104 -25.86 2.77 6.10
CA PHE A 104 -24.80 3.02 7.06
C PHE A 104 -25.38 3.47 8.41
N LYS A 105 -24.91 2.85 9.50
CA LYS A 105 -25.27 3.19 10.89
C LYS A 105 -24.00 3.54 11.68
N ASP A 106 -24.19 4.18 12.83
CA ASP A 106 -23.13 4.49 13.80
C ASP A 106 -21.94 5.25 13.17
N ILE A 107 -22.24 6.19 12.26
CA ILE A 107 -21.25 6.97 11.52
C ILE A 107 -20.51 7.89 12.48
N ARG A 108 -19.17 7.75 12.58
CA ARG A 108 -18.32 8.61 13.40
C ARG A 108 -17.01 8.93 12.68
N VAL A 109 -16.48 10.13 12.89
CA VAL A 109 -15.18 10.55 12.34
C VAL A 109 -14.07 9.70 12.96
N ILE A 110 -13.12 9.22 12.15
CA ILE A 110 -11.92 8.51 12.64
C ILE A 110 -10.62 9.22 12.27
N ALA A 111 -10.62 10.03 11.21
CA ALA A 111 -9.45 10.80 10.81
C ALA A 111 -9.86 12.05 10.02
N ASN A 112 -9.11 13.13 10.23
CA ASN A 112 -9.11 14.30 9.36
C ASN A 112 -7.74 14.34 8.69
N GLY A 113 -7.70 13.94 7.41
CA GLY A 113 -6.48 13.96 6.60
C GLY A 113 -6.37 15.26 5.81
N GLY A 114 -5.22 15.48 5.16
CA GLY A 114 -5.04 16.67 4.32
C GLY A 114 -5.81 16.67 3.00
N PHE A 115 -6.50 15.57 2.66
CA PHE A 115 -7.32 15.43 1.45
C PHE A 115 -8.80 15.18 1.73
N GLY A 116 -9.21 15.16 3.00
CA GLY A 116 -10.52 14.63 3.32
C GLY A 116 -10.70 14.19 4.76
N THR A 117 -11.97 14.07 5.12
CA THR A 117 -12.40 13.43 6.36
C THR A 117 -12.76 11.98 6.10
N THR A 118 -12.25 11.06 6.91
CA THR A 118 -12.68 9.66 6.88
C THR A 118 -13.44 9.28 8.15
N TYR A 119 -14.57 8.61 7.94
CA TYR A 119 -15.49 8.14 8.95
C TYR A 119 -15.45 6.62 9.00
N VAL A 120 -15.79 6.03 10.13
CA VAL A 120 -16.17 4.62 10.21
C VAL A 120 -17.68 4.52 10.32
N ALA A 121 -18.25 3.52 9.66
CA ALA A 121 -19.68 3.22 9.72
C ALA A 121 -19.95 1.72 9.68
N LYS A 122 -21.10 1.32 10.21
CA LYS A 122 -21.60 -0.05 10.14
C LYS A 122 -22.47 -0.20 8.89
N TRP A 123 -22.05 -1.03 7.94
CA TRP A 123 -22.84 -1.35 6.75
C TRP A 123 -23.75 -2.54 7.04
N ILE A 124 -25.07 -2.30 7.08
CA ILE A 124 -26.02 -3.31 7.54
C ILE A 124 -26.20 -4.49 6.57
N ASP A 125 -25.97 -4.27 5.28
CA ASP A 125 -26.08 -5.31 4.26
C ASP A 125 -24.80 -6.14 4.12
N GLY A 126 -23.64 -5.49 4.24
CA GLY A 126 -22.36 -6.06 3.80
C GLY A 126 -22.24 -6.18 2.27
N PRO A 127 -21.04 -6.46 1.73
CA PRO A 127 -20.83 -6.54 0.29
C PRO A 127 -21.45 -7.78 -0.35
N ILE A 128 -21.83 -7.66 -1.62
CA ILE A 128 -22.25 -8.79 -2.45
C ILE A 128 -21.14 -9.84 -2.48
N SER A 129 -21.51 -11.10 -2.23
CA SER A 129 -20.59 -12.25 -2.25
C SER A 129 -20.96 -13.32 -3.27
N GLY A 130 -22.14 -13.21 -3.89
CA GLY A 130 -22.61 -14.17 -4.90
C GLY A 130 -24.11 -14.05 -5.17
N TRP A 131 -24.65 -14.98 -5.94
CA TRP A 131 -26.08 -15.03 -6.30
C TRP A 131 -26.74 -16.32 -5.79
N ASP A 132 -27.90 -16.18 -5.17
CA ASP A 132 -28.75 -17.30 -4.74
C ASP A 132 -29.82 -17.55 -5.81
N ALA A 133 -29.58 -18.53 -6.68
CA ALA A 133 -30.49 -18.86 -7.78
C ALA A 133 -31.85 -19.40 -7.30
N LYS A 134 -31.91 -20.02 -6.11
CA LYS A 134 -33.15 -20.59 -5.57
C LYS A 134 -34.09 -19.48 -5.09
N ASN A 135 -33.53 -18.50 -4.39
CA ASN A 135 -34.31 -17.40 -3.81
C ASN A 135 -34.27 -16.12 -4.66
N GLN A 136 -33.60 -16.16 -5.83
CA GLN A 136 -33.47 -15.05 -6.77
C GLN A 136 -33.01 -13.74 -6.11
N ARG A 137 -31.95 -13.84 -5.28
CA ARG A 137 -31.41 -12.71 -4.52
C ARG A 137 -29.88 -12.72 -4.44
N TRP A 138 -29.30 -11.54 -4.24
CA TRP A 138 -27.88 -11.42 -3.93
C TRP A 138 -27.55 -11.99 -2.54
N LEU A 139 -26.54 -12.85 -2.50
CA LEU A 139 -25.88 -13.23 -1.26
C LEU A 139 -24.95 -12.10 -0.82
N ARG A 140 -24.94 -11.83 0.49
CA ARG A 140 -24.07 -10.83 1.10
C ARG A 140 -23.32 -11.46 2.27
N HIS A 141 -22.01 -11.25 2.35
CA HIS A 141 -21.19 -11.73 3.46
C HIS A 141 -20.94 -10.62 4.47
N SER A 142 -20.59 -11.00 5.70
CA SER A 142 -20.27 -10.07 6.79
C SER A 142 -21.30 -8.94 6.93
N GLN A 143 -22.58 -9.31 7.01
CA GLN A 143 -23.62 -8.36 7.39
C GLN A 143 -23.20 -7.63 8.66
N ARG A 144 -23.49 -6.32 8.74
CA ARG A 144 -23.11 -5.47 9.87
C ARG A 144 -21.59 -5.28 10.03
N ARG A 145 -20.80 -5.41 8.96
CA ARG A 145 -19.37 -5.10 8.93
C ARG A 145 -19.11 -3.59 9.04
N TYR A 146 -17.98 -3.23 9.63
CA TYR A 146 -17.49 -1.86 9.63
C TYR A 146 -16.79 -1.53 8.31
N VAL A 147 -17.05 -0.34 7.78
CA VAL A 147 -16.43 0.21 6.56
C VAL A 147 -15.89 1.60 6.83
N ALA A 148 -14.88 1.99 6.06
CA ALA A 148 -14.35 3.34 6.05
C ALA A 148 -15.08 4.15 4.96
N LEU A 149 -15.60 5.31 5.34
CA LEU A 149 -16.24 6.27 4.45
C LEU A 149 -15.28 7.43 4.24
N LYS A 150 -14.59 7.49 3.09
CA LYS A 150 -13.65 8.56 2.76
C LYS A 150 -14.38 9.66 1.99
N LYS A 151 -14.52 10.81 2.63
CA LYS A 151 -14.96 12.07 2.01
C LYS A 151 -13.72 12.86 1.60
N PHE A 152 -13.79 13.57 0.48
CA PHE A 152 -12.74 14.48 0.05
C PHE A 152 -13.12 15.91 0.39
N ASP A 153 -12.19 16.68 0.94
CA ASP A 153 -12.43 18.06 1.36
C ASP A 153 -12.22 18.97 0.15
N ASN A 154 -13.31 19.31 -0.55
CA ASN A 154 -13.52 20.53 -1.34
C ASN A 154 -14.83 20.40 -2.14
N ASN A 155 -15.65 21.46 -2.09
CA ASN A 155 -16.88 21.66 -2.86
C ASN A 155 -16.61 21.67 -4.38
N PHE A 156 -16.35 20.51 -4.96
CA PHE A 156 -16.51 20.30 -6.40
C PHE A 156 -17.81 19.55 -6.58
N THR A 157 -18.83 20.26 -7.08
CA THR A 157 -20.10 19.69 -7.52
C THR A 157 -19.94 18.62 -8.62
N ASN A 158 -18.70 18.36 -9.07
CA ASN A 158 -18.31 17.35 -10.05
C ASN A 158 -17.18 16.45 -9.50
N LEU A 159 -17.19 15.17 -9.88
CA LEU A 159 -16.08 14.23 -9.68
C LEU A 159 -14.78 14.78 -10.28
N ASN A 160 -13.84 15.18 -9.43
CA ASN A 160 -12.53 15.63 -9.89
C ASN A 160 -11.66 14.42 -10.34
N GLU A 161 -10.60 14.70 -11.09
CA GLU A 161 -9.70 13.65 -11.59
C GLU A 161 -9.03 12.88 -10.45
N ASP A 162 -8.71 13.55 -9.34
CA ASP A 162 -8.05 12.94 -8.18
C ASP A 162 -8.91 11.85 -7.53
N PHE A 163 -10.21 12.10 -7.33
CA PHE A 163 -11.16 11.13 -6.81
C PHE A 163 -11.27 9.89 -7.69
N LEU A 164 -11.40 10.11 -9.00
CA LEU A 164 -11.53 9.02 -9.98
C LEU A 164 -10.22 8.22 -10.14
N ASN A 165 -9.09 8.89 -10.00
CA ASN A 165 -7.78 8.27 -10.03
C ASN A 165 -7.54 7.39 -8.79
N GLU A 166 -7.85 7.86 -7.57
CA GLU A 166 -7.72 7.04 -6.35
C GLU A 166 -8.62 5.79 -6.41
N MET A 167 -9.88 5.96 -6.84
CA MET A 167 -10.81 4.85 -7.06
C MET A 167 -10.22 3.76 -7.97
N ALA A 168 -9.68 4.15 -9.11
CA ALA A 168 -9.16 3.21 -10.07
C ALA A 168 -7.86 2.55 -9.64
N ILE A 169 -7.03 3.27 -8.87
CA ILE A 169 -5.85 2.69 -8.21
C ILE A 169 -6.30 1.59 -7.26
N HIS A 170 -7.30 1.84 -6.39
CA HIS A 170 -7.82 0.82 -5.49
C HIS A 170 -8.30 -0.43 -6.24
N LEU A 171 -9.04 -0.28 -7.34
CA LEU A 171 -9.46 -1.43 -8.15
C LEU A 171 -8.28 -2.21 -8.74
N LYS A 172 -7.31 -1.53 -9.36
CA LYS A 172 -6.13 -2.18 -9.94
C LYS A 172 -5.26 -2.89 -8.90
N THR A 173 -5.28 -2.38 -7.67
CA THR A 173 -4.38 -2.82 -6.59
C THR A 173 -5.08 -3.60 -5.48
N THR A 174 -6.37 -3.92 -5.61
CA THR A 174 -7.13 -4.68 -4.59
C THR A 174 -6.45 -6.01 -4.24
N LYS A 175 -5.85 -6.70 -5.23
CA LYS A 175 -5.08 -7.95 -5.03
C LYS A 175 -3.59 -7.72 -4.67
N SER A 176 -3.18 -6.47 -4.55
CA SER A 176 -1.79 -6.02 -4.44
C SER A 176 -1.51 -5.30 -3.11
N GLY A 177 -2.32 -5.58 -2.09
CA GLY A 177 -2.17 -4.97 -0.78
C GLY A 177 -2.73 -3.57 -0.65
N SER A 178 -3.66 -3.15 -1.52
CA SER A 178 -4.53 -2.00 -1.24
C SER A 178 -5.69 -2.40 -0.33
N LEU A 179 -6.37 -1.42 0.25
CA LEU A 179 -7.71 -1.60 0.81
C LEU A 179 -8.69 -2.06 -0.27
N GLN A 180 -9.64 -2.92 0.11
CA GLN A 180 -10.76 -3.25 -0.76
C GLN A 180 -11.65 -2.02 -0.96
N PHE A 181 -12.04 -1.78 -2.21
CA PHE A 181 -12.98 -0.73 -2.57
C PHE A 181 -14.36 -1.32 -2.85
N TYR A 182 -15.35 -0.96 -2.02
CA TYR A 182 -16.71 -1.49 -2.09
C TYR A 182 -17.63 -0.68 -2.99
N GLY A 183 -17.33 0.59 -3.22
CA GLY A 183 -18.13 1.47 -4.07
C GLY A 183 -18.46 2.81 -3.44
N PHE A 184 -19.65 3.32 -3.73
CA PHE A 184 -19.99 4.71 -3.50
C PHE A 184 -21.25 4.88 -2.67
N THR A 185 -21.30 5.99 -1.96
CA THR A 185 -22.53 6.52 -1.39
C THR A 185 -22.57 8.04 -1.56
N GLN A 186 -23.70 8.67 -1.28
CA GLN A 186 -23.83 10.12 -1.27
C GLN A 186 -24.55 10.54 0.00
N ASN A 187 -23.98 11.51 0.70
CA ASN A 187 -24.63 12.08 1.87
C ASN A 187 -25.91 12.83 1.41
N PRO A 188 -27.12 12.45 1.88
CA PRO A 188 -28.35 13.04 1.40
C PRO A 188 -28.54 14.51 1.83
N ARG A 189 -27.76 14.98 2.82
CA ARG A 189 -27.80 16.37 3.31
C ARG A 189 -26.83 17.27 2.56
N THR A 190 -25.58 16.81 2.40
CA THR A 190 -24.53 17.63 1.75
C THR A 190 -24.43 17.40 0.25
N LEU A 191 -25.06 16.33 -0.28
CA LEU A 191 -24.98 15.88 -1.66
C LEU A 191 -23.57 15.47 -2.11
N GLU A 192 -22.64 15.34 -1.17
CA GLU A 192 -21.26 14.95 -1.44
C GLU A 192 -21.16 13.43 -1.65
N TYR A 193 -20.44 13.03 -2.70
CA TYR A 193 -20.09 11.64 -2.94
C TYR A 193 -18.98 11.19 -1.98
N ILE A 194 -19.10 9.95 -1.50
CA ILE A 194 -18.24 9.35 -0.50
C ILE A 194 -17.79 7.98 -1.00
N MET A 195 -16.50 7.72 -0.90
CA MET A 195 -15.90 6.42 -1.22
C MET A 195 -16.06 5.46 -0.03
N VAL A 196 -16.47 4.23 -0.32
CA VAL A 196 -16.65 3.16 0.68
C VAL A 196 -15.52 2.15 0.55
N LEU A 197 -14.68 2.08 1.57
CA LEU A 197 -13.46 1.26 1.63
C LEU A 197 -13.55 0.25 2.78
N GLU A 198 -12.69 -0.77 2.71
CA GLU A 198 -12.42 -1.64 3.84
C GLU A 198 -11.97 -0.83 5.07
N TYR A 199 -12.62 -1.11 6.21
CA TYR A 199 -12.13 -0.63 7.49
C TYR A 199 -11.14 -1.63 8.08
N VAL A 200 -9.95 -1.14 8.43
CA VAL A 200 -8.88 -1.95 9.00
C VAL A 200 -8.78 -1.72 10.50
N PHE A 201 -9.09 -2.75 11.29
CA PHE A 201 -9.30 -2.62 12.73
C PHE A 201 -8.02 -2.32 13.53
N GLY A 202 -6.88 -2.87 13.10
CA GLY A 202 -5.60 -2.71 13.80
C GLY A 202 -4.94 -1.34 13.59
N GLY A 203 -5.54 -0.45 12.80
CA GLY A 203 -5.04 0.91 12.60
C GLY A 203 -3.75 0.97 11.78
N ASN A 204 -2.95 2.01 12.02
CA ASN A 204 -1.72 2.28 11.25
C ASN A 204 -0.45 1.81 11.94
N LEU A 205 0.58 1.54 11.14
CA LEU A 205 1.87 1.00 11.60
C LEU A 205 2.59 1.97 12.55
N ARG A 206 2.48 3.29 12.36
CA ARG A 206 3.16 4.25 13.24
C ARG A 206 2.68 4.14 14.68
N ASP A 207 1.36 4.14 14.86
CA ASP A 207 0.75 4.03 16.19
C ASP A 207 0.99 2.65 16.80
N TYR A 208 1.02 1.61 15.96
CA TYR A 208 1.40 0.27 16.41
C TYR A 208 2.86 0.22 16.90
N LEU A 209 3.82 0.72 16.12
CA LEU A 209 5.25 0.75 16.49
C LEU A 209 5.47 1.50 17.80
N ARG A 210 4.78 2.62 18.02
CA ARG A 210 4.90 3.43 19.24
C ARG A 210 4.65 2.63 20.53
N ASN A 211 3.70 1.70 20.49
CA ASN A 211 3.25 0.97 21.67
C ASN A 211 3.78 -0.47 21.72
N HIS A 212 4.16 -1.03 20.56
CA HIS A 212 4.44 -2.47 20.42
C HIS A 212 5.78 -2.77 19.76
N PHE A 213 6.69 -1.80 19.58
CA PHE A 213 7.98 -2.04 18.91
C PHE A 213 8.75 -3.23 19.51
N ASP A 214 8.73 -3.35 20.84
CA ASP A 214 9.43 -4.40 21.57
C ASP A 214 8.79 -5.79 21.42
N ASP A 215 7.53 -5.85 21.00
CA ASP A 215 6.81 -7.08 20.72
C ASP A 215 7.09 -7.62 19.30
N ILE A 216 7.81 -6.86 18.48
CA ILE A 216 8.10 -7.19 17.08
C ILE A 216 9.52 -7.73 16.97
N ASN A 217 9.63 -9.06 16.89
CA ASN A 217 10.90 -9.74 16.63
C ASN A 217 11.39 -9.53 15.18
N TRP A 218 12.62 -9.98 14.90
CA TRP A 218 13.21 -9.83 13.57
C TRP A 218 12.48 -10.60 12.47
N GLU A 219 11.87 -11.75 12.78
CA GLU A 219 11.04 -12.48 11.82
C GLU A 219 9.91 -11.60 11.29
N LYS A 220 9.14 -10.98 12.20
CA LYS A 220 8.04 -10.09 11.85
C LYS A 220 8.52 -8.84 11.11
N LYS A 221 9.64 -8.25 11.53
CA LYS A 221 10.25 -7.10 10.83
C LYS A 221 10.56 -7.45 9.38
N LEU A 222 11.22 -8.58 9.12
CA LEU A 222 11.52 -9.05 7.77
C LEU A 222 10.27 -9.38 6.97
N GLU A 223 9.26 -9.98 7.61
CA GLU A 223 7.99 -10.32 6.98
C GLU A 223 7.21 -9.07 6.56
N TYR A 224 7.11 -8.06 7.42
CA TYR A 224 6.49 -6.78 7.06
C TYR A 224 7.21 -6.09 5.90
N LEU A 225 8.54 -6.02 5.94
CA LEU A 225 9.34 -5.43 4.85
C LEU A 225 9.13 -6.18 3.54
N SER A 226 9.11 -7.52 3.58
CA SER A 226 8.89 -8.36 2.40
C SER A 226 7.49 -8.18 1.81
N GLN A 227 6.46 -8.06 2.66
CA GLN A 227 5.09 -7.77 2.21
C GLN A 227 5.00 -6.40 1.54
N LEU A 228 5.57 -5.35 2.14
CA LEU A 228 5.58 -4.01 1.55
C LEU A 228 6.30 -3.98 0.21
N ILE A 229 7.43 -4.68 0.09
CA ILE A 229 8.16 -4.83 -1.18
C ILE A 229 7.30 -5.53 -2.22
N SER A 230 6.65 -6.65 -1.87
CA SER A 230 5.79 -7.38 -2.81
C SER A 230 4.58 -6.56 -3.27
N ASN A 231 3.97 -5.81 -2.35
CA ASN A 231 2.87 -4.89 -2.67
C ASN A 231 3.34 -3.80 -3.64
N PHE A 232 4.48 -3.15 -3.36
CA PHE A 232 5.03 -2.12 -4.24
C PHE A 232 5.50 -2.65 -5.58
N GLU A 233 6.05 -3.87 -5.67
CA GLU A 233 6.40 -4.50 -6.93
C GLU A 233 5.17 -4.59 -7.85
N ARG A 234 4.01 -4.95 -7.29
CA ARG A 234 2.73 -4.99 -8.02
C ARG A 234 2.21 -3.60 -8.36
N ILE A 235 2.23 -2.65 -7.41
CA ILE A 235 1.79 -1.26 -7.61
C ILE A 235 2.60 -0.60 -8.74
N HIS A 236 3.93 -0.72 -8.69
CA HIS A 236 4.84 -0.16 -9.70
C HIS A 236 4.74 -0.86 -11.06
N LYS A 237 4.30 -2.12 -11.12
CA LYS A 237 4.01 -2.82 -12.39
C LYS A 237 2.81 -2.21 -13.12
N PHE A 238 1.91 -1.56 -12.41
CA PHE A 238 0.80 -0.80 -12.98
C PHE A 238 1.15 0.68 -13.26
N ASP A 239 2.44 1.03 -13.18
CA ASP A 239 2.91 2.41 -13.34
C ASP A 239 2.25 3.42 -12.39
N ILE A 240 1.90 2.94 -11.20
CA ILE A 240 1.38 3.76 -10.09
C ILE A 240 2.55 4.16 -9.20
N ILE A 241 2.63 5.45 -8.88
CA ILE A 241 3.55 6.01 -7.88
C ILE A 241 2.72 6.49 -6.69
N HIS A 242 3.10 6.11 -5.46
CA HIS A 242 2.30 6.38 -4.26
C HIS A 242 2.35 7.85 -3.83
N HIS A 243 3.53 8.49 -3.89
CA HIS A 243 3.81 9.89 -3.51
C HIS A 243 3.77 10.24 -2.02
N ASN A 244 2.97 9.54 -1.23
CA ASN A 244 2.84 9.80 0.21
C ASN A 244 3.02 8.54 1.07
N PHE A 245 4.06 7.74 0.78
CA PHE A 245 4.30 6.50 1.52
C PHE A 245 5.00 6.78 2.87
N HIS A 246 4.34 6.39 3.97
CA HIS A 246 4.87 6.51 5.33
C HIS A 246 4.12 5.57 6.28
N PRO A 247 4.58 5.30 7.52
CA PRO A 247 3.94 4.33 8.41
C PRO A 247 2.49 4.66 8.80
N GLY A 248 2.10 5.93 8.81
CA GLY A 248 0.68 6.32 8.96
C GLY A 248 -0.25 5.82 7.84
N ASN A 249 0.28 5.45 6.68
CA ASN A 249 -0.46 4.96 5.51
C ASN A 249 -0.30 3.45 5.31
N ILE A 250 0.32 2.76 6.27
CA ILE A 250 0.43 1.29 6.29
C ILE A 250 -0.53 0.78 7.36
N LEU A 251 -1.53 0.00 6.95
CA LEU A 251 -2.58 -0.51 7.82
C LEU A 251 -2.50 -2.03 7.95
N SER A 252 -2.98 -2.59 9.06
CA SER A 252 -3.18 -4.04 9.20
C SER A 252 -4.35 -4.33 10.11
N ASN A 253 -5.10 -5.41 9.83
CA ASN A 253 -6.18 -5.85 10.71
C ASN A 253 -5.63 -6.36 12.05
N ASP A 254 -4.46 -7.02 12.00
CA ASP A 254 -3.74 -7.44 13.20
C ASP A 254 -2.25 -7.60 12.90
N PHE A 255 -1.48 -6.58 13.27
CA PHE A 255 -0.02 -6.60 13.14
C PHE A 255 0.61 -7.82 13.84
N ARG A 256 0.03 -8.36 14.92
CA ARG A 256 0.62 -9.49 15.66
C ARG A 256 0.68 -10.78 14.85
N THR A 257 -0.28 -10.97 13.95
CA THR A 257 -0.40 -12.19 13.11
C THR A 257 0.42 -12.12 11.84
N SER A 258 1.00 -10.96 11.53
CA SER A 258 1.68 -10.67 10.25
C SER A 258 0.83 -10.86 9.00
N LEU A 259 -0.48 -11.11 9.12
CA LEU A 259 -1.32 -11.33 7.96
C LEU A 259 -1.74 -9.98 7.35
N PHE A 260 -1.23 -9.73 6.15
CA PHE A 260 -1.67 -8.70 5.21
C PHE A 260 -1.48 -7.26 5.70
N LEU A 261 -0.35 -6.67 5.31
CA LEU A 261 -0.18 -5.21 5.31
C LEU A 261 -0.89 -4.58 4.12
N HIS A 262 -1.66 -3.54 4.39
CA HIS A 262 -2.32 -2.71 3.39
C HIS A 262 -1.60 -1.37 3.24
N ILE A 263 -1.32 -1.00 2.00
CA ILE A 263 -0.93 0.35 1.61
C ILE A 263 -2.22 1.12 1.33
N SER A 264 -2.34 2.30 1.92
CA SER A 264 -3.56 3.11 1.92
C SER A 264 -3.27 4.56 1.57
N ASP A 265 -4.35 5.33 1.35
CA ASP A 265 -4.31 6.75 1.02
C ASP A 265 -3.59 7.07 -0.30
N PHE A 266 -4.24 6.69 -1.40
CA PHE A 266 -3.77 6.94 -2.75
C PHE A 266 -4.26 8.30 -3.30
N GLY A 267 -4.73 9.20 -2.45
CA GLY A 267 -5.30 10.50 -2.85
C GLY A 267 -4.31 11.42 -3.57
N LEU A 268 -3.01 11.17 -3.41
CA LEU A 268 -1.93 11.85 -4.14
C LEU A 268 -1.27 11.00 -5.21
N SER A 269 -1.59 9.72 -5.25
CA SER A 269 -0.91 8.78 -6.12
C SER A 269 -1.23 9.09 -7.56
N LYS A 270 -0.29 8.81 -8.46
CA LYS A 270 -0.49 9.09 -9.88
C LYS A 270 -0.17 7.88 -10.72
N ILE A 271 -0.98 7.68 -11.75
CA ILE A 271 -0.67 6.78 -12.86
C ILE A 271 0.18 7.59 -13.86
N ILE A 272 1.39 7.11 -14.16
CA ILE A 272 2.38 7.85 -14.97
C ILE A 272 1.82 8.25 -16.35
N GLU A 273 1.01 7.39 -16.97
CA GLU A 273 0.42 7.61 -18.31
C GLU A 273 -0.58 8.77 -18.39
N LEU A 274 -1.07 9.30 -17.25
CA LEU A 274 -2.21 10.23 -17.21
C LEU A 274 -1.85 11.73 -17.18
N ASN A 275 -0.57 12.12 -17.15
CA ASN A 275 -0.21 13.52 -16.87
C ASN A 275 0.19 14.38 -18.08
N ALA A 276 -0.56 15.48 -18.27
CA ALA A 276 -0.10 16.70 -18.92
C ALA A 276 0.60 17.62 -17.89
N LYS A 277 1.77 18.15 -18.22
CA LYS A 277 2.56 19.04 -17.34
C LYS A 277 1.81 20.34 -17.07
N THR A 278 1.44 20.64 -15.82
CA THR A 278 0.96 21.99 -15.45
C THR A 278 1.49 22.44 -14.07
N GLY A 279 1.99 23.69 -14.02
CA GLY A 279 2.13 24.51 -12.81
C GLY A 279 3.37 24.33 -11.91
N LYS A 280 3.68 25.38 -11.12
CA LYS A 280 4.64 25.33 -10.00
C LYS A 280 4.21 24.22 -9.03
N ARG A 281 5.07 23.23 -8.83
CA ARG A 281 4.75 22.01 -8.09
C ARG A 281 4.70 22.27 -6.60
N GLN A 282 3.55 21.94 -6.01
CA GLN A 282 3.34 21.92 -4.58
C GLN A 282 3.85 20.59 -4.02
N ILE A 283 4.74 20.65 -3.01
CA ILE A 283 5.27 19.45 -2.35
C ILE A 283 4.31 19.10 -1.21
N PHE A 284 3.77 17.89 -1.22
CA PHE A 284 2.88 17.42 -0.17
C PHE A 284 3.39 16.09 0.38
N GLY A 285 3.38 15.94 1.71
CA GLY A 285 3.64 14.68 2.38
C GLY A 285 4.18 14.87 3.79
N VAL A 286 4.84 13.84 4.30
CA VAL A 286 5.50 13.86 5.62
C VAL A 286 7.00 14.09 5.41
N LEU A 287 7.50 15.28 5.75
CA LEU A 287 8.85 15.77 5.38
C LEU A 287 9.98 14.72 5.46
N PRO A 288 10.17 13.97 6.57
CA PRO A 288 11.20 12.94 6.65
C PRO A 288 11.19 11.84 5.58
N TYR A 289 10.04 11.55 4.98
CA TYR A 289 9.86 10.47 3.99
C TYR A 289 9.90 11.00 2.56
N ILE A 290 9.96 12.32 2.36
CA ILE A 290 10.00 12.90 1.02
C ILE A 290 11.43 12.86 0.48
N ALA A 291 11.59 12.29 -0.72
CA ALA A 291 12.88 12.15 -1.37
C ALA A 291 13.52 13.52 -1.66
N PRO A 292 14.86 13.65 -1.59
CA PRO A 292 15.54 14.94 -1.70
C PRO A 292 15.36 15.61 -3.07
N GLU A 293 15.24 14.85 -4.16
CA GLU A 293 14.96 15.36 -5.50
C GLU A 293 13.55 15.97 -5.59
N VAL A 294 12.59 15.36 -4.91
CA VAL A 294 11.22 15.88 -4.82
C VAL A 294 11.20 17.17 -4.00
N LEU A 295 11.91 17.19 -2.86
CA LEU A 295 12.08 18.43 -2.08
C LEU A 295 12.72 19.54 -2.92
N ASN A 296 13.68 19.19 -3.77
CA ASN A 296 14.34 20.09 -4.72
C ASN A 296 13.45 20.49 -5.92
N GLY A 297 12.22 19.98 -6.02
CA GLY A 297 11.24 20.36 -7.04
C GLY A 297 11.23 19.49 -8.30
N GLU A 298 11.97 18.39 -8.32
CA GLU A 298 11.90 17.39 -9.40
C GLU A 298 10.58 16.61 -9.37
N GLU A 299 10.29 15.85 -10.44
CA GLU A 299 9.06 15.05 -10.48
C GLU A 299 9.16 13.88 -9.49
N TYR A 300 8.02 13.52 -8.89
CA TYR A 300 7.92 12.24 -8.21
C TYR A 300 8.10 11.10 -9.20
N THR A 301 8.91 10.12 -8.82
CA THR A 301 9.18 8.92 -9.60
C THR A 301 9.01 7.68 -8.72
N LYS A 302 9.01 6.49 -9.32
CA LYS A 302 9.09 5.22 -8.57
C LYS A 302 10.27 5.20 -7.59
N ALA A 303 11.38 5.84 -7.91
CA ALA A 303 12.53 5.94 -7.02
C ALA A 303 12.27 6.80 -5.77
N ALA A 304 11.31 7.73 -5.81
CA ALA A 304 10.89 8.50 -4.62
C ALA A 304 10.08 7.63 -3.64
N ASP A 305 9.27 6.69 -4.13
CA ASP A 305 8.62 5.68 -3.28
C ASP A 305 9.67 4.75 -2.63
N VAL A 306 10.74 4.41 -3.35
CA VAL A 306 11.85 3.62 -2.80
C VAL A 306 12.57 4.37 -1.68
N TYR A 307 12.80 5.68 -1.84
CA TYR A 307 13.34 6.51 -0.75
C TYR A 307 12.43 6.46 0.49
N SER A 308 11.13 6.66 0.27
CA SER A 308 10.12 6.60 1.34
C SER A 308 10.15 5.24 2.05
N PHE A 309 10.27 4.15 1.28
CA PHE A 309 10.44 2.79 1.81
C PHE A 309 11.72 2.63 2.65
N GLY A 310 12.84 3.22 2.23
CA GLY A 310 14.08 3.22 3.03
C GLY A 310 13.88 3.84 4.42
N ILE A 311 13.16 4.97 4.49
CA ILE A 311 12.86 5.66 5.74
C ILE A 311 11.83 4.87 6.59
N VAL A 312 10.82 4.25 5.96
CA VAL A 312 9.89 3.32 6.64
C VAL A 312 10.64 2.13 7.23
N ALA A 313 11.55 1.53 6.47
CA ALA A 313 12.36 0.39 6.92
C ALA A 313 13.25 0.78 8.10
N TYR A 314 13.85 1.98 8.08
CA TYR A 314 14.56 2.54 9.21
C TYR A 314 13.69 2.58 10.49
N GLU A 315 12.50 3.16 10.42
CA GLU A 315 11.61 3.27 11.58
C GLU A 315 11.16 1.90 12.09
N MET A 316 10.88 0.95 11.18
CA MET A 316 10.48 -0.41 11.54
C MET A 316 11.56 -1.21 12.25
N VAL A 317 12.84 -1.02 11.89
CA VAL A 317 13.93 -1.81 12.49
C VAL A 317 14.50 -1.17 13.74
N THR A 318 14.43 0.16 13.83
CA THR A 318 15.02 0.93 14.94
C THR A 318 14.01 1.37 16.00
N GLY A 319 12.73 1.47 15.64
CA GLY A 319 11.68 2.01 16.52
C GLY A 319 11.67 3.54 16.60
N PHE A 320 12.65 4.21 15.99
CA PHE A 320 12.75 5.66 15.98
C PHE A 320 12.04 6.26 14.79
N ALA A 321 11.13 7.19 15.08
CA ALA A 321 10.61 8.09 14.06
C ALA A 321 11.78 8.93 13.52
N PRO A 322 11.92 9.05 12.19
CA PRO A 322 13.06 9.74 11.60
C PRO A 322 13.08 11.20 12.03
N TYR A 323 14.24 11.67 12.49
CA TYR A 323 14.47 13.06 12.93
C TYR A 323 13.58 13.52 14.10
N HIS A 324 13.19 12.60 14.98
CA HIS A 324 12.26 12.86 16.09
C HIS A 324 12.68 13.98 17.04
N ASP A 325 13.98 14.28 17.14
CA ASP A 325 14.57 15.20 18.09
C ASP A 325 14.71 16.63 17.56
N ILE A 326 14.35 16.90 16.30
CA ILE A 326 14.51 18.21 15.66
C ILE A 326 13.20 18.71 15.02
N PRO A 327 13.04 20.03 14.81
CA PRO A 327 11.88 20.58 14.12
C PRO A 327 11.80 20.11 12.66
N HIS A 328 10.60 19.77 12.21
CA HIS A 328 10.34 19.46 10.79
C HIS A 328 10.06 20.75 10.02
N ASN A 329 11.12 21.51 9.71
CA ASN A 329 11.05 22.80 9.03
C ASN A 329 11.92 22.82 7.76
N ILE A 330 12.12 24.00 7.17
CA ILE A 330 12.96 24.17 5.98
C ILE A 330 14.44 23.79 6.21
N ASP A 331 14.95 23.89 7.44
CA ASP A 331 16.34 23.53 7.75
C ASP A 331 16.54 22.01 7.69
N LEU A 332 15.57 21.23 8.19
CA LEU A 332 15.56 19.79 7.99
C LEU A 332 15.50 19.44 6.49
N ALA A 333 14.64 20.13 5.72
CA ALA A 333 14.56 19.91 4.27
C ALA A 333 15.91 20.19 3.57
N LYS A 334 16.57 21.31 3.90
CA LYS A 334 17.93 21.64 3.42
C LYS A 334 18.95 20.59 3.84
N GLY A 335 18.86 20.10 5.08
CA GLY A 335 19.70 19.02 5.60
C GLY A 335 19.56 17.75 4.76
N ILE A 336 18.33 17.30 4.52
CA ILE A 336 18.02 16.11 3.72
C ILE A 336 18.58 16.23 2.30
N CYS A 337 18.39 17.38 1.64
CA CYS A 337 18.97 17.66 0.33
C CYS A 337 20.52 17.66 0.36
N ASN A 338 21.13 18.12 1.46
CA ASN A 338 22.58 18.10 1.63
C ASN A 338 23.16 16.75 2.11
N GLY A 339 22.34 15.71 2.23
CA GLY A 339 22.79 14.36 2.56
C GLY A 339 22.55 13.92 4.00
N LEU A 340 21.86 14.73 4.81
CA LEU A 340 21.44 14.30 6.16
C LEU A 340 20.53 13.08 6.05
N ARG A 341 20.83 12.04 6.84
CA ARG A 341 20.02 10.83 6.99
C ARG A 341 19.85 10.48 8.47
N PRO A 342 18.79 9.75 8.85
CA PRO A 342 18.66 9.23 10.21
C PRO A 342 19.85 8.33 10.57
N LYS A 343 20.31 8.41 11.83
CA LYS A 343 21.41 7.57 12.31
C LYS A 343 20.91 6.15 12.57
N VAL A 344 21.50 5.16 11.90
CA VAL A 344 21.19 3.74 12.13
C VAL A 344 22.00 3.25 13.34
N PRO A 345 21.36 2.73 14.41
CA PRO A 345 22.09 2.17 15.55
C PRO A 345 23.00 1.02 15.13
N PHE A 346 24.20 0.95 15.74
CA PHE A 346 25.23 -0.03 15.38
C PHE A 346 24.80 -1.50 15.57
N HIS A 347 23.80 -1.75 16.43
CA HIS A 347 23.28 -3.09 16.67
C HIS A 347 22.35 -3.57 15.55
N ILE A 348 21.92 -2.72 14.61
CA ILE A 348 21.11 -3.15 13.46
C ILE A 348 21.98 -3.98 12.50
N PRO A 349 21.48 -5.12 11.97
CA PRO A 349 22.20 -5.95 11.02
C PRO A 349 22.73 -5.14 9.84
N LYS A 350 24.04 -5.24 9.56
CA LYS A 350 24.72 -4.52 8.48
C LYS A 350 24.09 -4.76 7.11
N LEU A 351 23.62 -5.97 6.85
CA LEU A 351 22.90 -6.30 5.62
C LEU A 351 21.61 -5.48 5.44
N ILE A 352 20.87 -5.26 6.52
CA ILE A 352 19.65 -4.44 6.53
C ILE A 352 19.99 -2.96 6.45
N THR A 353 21.00 -2.50 7.21
CA THR A 353 21.53 -1.13 7.12
C THR A 353 21.95 -0.77 5.70
N ARG A 354 22.65 -1.68 5.02
CA ARG A 354 23.06 -1.49 3.62
C ARG A 354 21.87 -1.29 2.69
N ILE A 355 20.78 -2.02 2.90
CA ILE A 355 19.58 -1.90 2.07
C ILE A 355 18.86 -0.58 2.32
N ILE A 356 18.69 -0.18 3.58
CA ILE A 356 18.14 1.14 3.95
C ILE A 356 18.97 2.23 3.28
N MET A 357 20.30 2.11 3.33
CA MET A 357 21.20 3.10 2.74
C MET A 357 21.08 3.21 1.22
N ARG A 358 20.97 2.09 0.51
CA ARG A 358 20.74 2.09 -0.94
C ARG A 358 19.38 2.69 -1.31
N CYS A 359 18.36 2.49 -0.48
CA CYS A 359 17.02 3.04 -0.73
C CYS A 359 16.99 4.57 -0.59
N TRP A 360 17.75 5.15 0.35
CA TRP A 360 17.73 6.59 0.60
C TRP A 360 18.86 7.38 -0.06
N ASP A 361 19.55 6.82 -1.07
CA ASP A 361 20.59 7.51 -1.84
C ASP A 361 20.02 8.82 -2.43
N ALA A 362 20.78 9.92 -2.34
CA ALA A 362 20.35 11.20 -2.90
C ALA A 362 20.19 11.15 -4.43
N ARG A 363 20.90 10.24 -5.12
CA ARG A 363 20.76 10.00 -6.56
C ARG A 363 19.63 9.00 -6.79
N ALA A 364 18.48 9.48 -7.28
CA ALA A 364 17.33 8.63 -7.56
C ALA A 364 17.66 7.41 -8.44
N THR A 365 18.56 7.55 -9.42
CA THR A 365 18.97 6.48 -10.33
C THR A 365 19.82 5.37 -9.69
N HIS A 366 20.38 5.61 -8.50
CA HIS A 366 21.20 4.63 -7.79
C HIS A 366 20.37 3.79 -6.79
N ARG A 367 19.11 4.17 -6.57
CA ARG A 367 18.19 3.43 -5.71
C ARG A 367 17.76 2.13 -6.40
N PRO A 368 17.65 1.01 -5.65
CA PRO A 368 17.16 -0.23 -6.21
C PRO A 368 15.68 -0.11 -6.56
N THR A 369 15.23 -0.85 -7.55
CA THR A 369 13.82 -1.09 -7.80
C THR A 369 13.22 -2.05 -6.76
N PHE A 370 11.90 -2.04 -6.57
CA PHE A 370 11.25 -3.02 -5.70
C PHE A 370 11.43 -4.47 -6.18
N ASN A 371 11.61 -4.71 -7.48
CA ASN A 371 11.96 -6.03 -8.02
C ASN A 371 13.35 -6.49 -7.53
N GLU A 372 14.35 -5.60 -7.55
CA GLU A 372 15.68 -5.90 -7.02
C GLU A 372 15.66 -6.10 -5.50
N LEU A 373 14.89 -5.30 -4.76
CA LEU A 373 14.68 -5.47 -3.33
C LEU A 373 14.01 -6.82 -3.01
N SER A 374 13.02 -7.22 -3.81
CA SER A 374 12.28 -8.49 -3.67
C SER A 374 13.24 -9.69 -3.71
N LYS A 375 14.14 -9.71 -4.69
CA LYS A 375 15.17 -10.76 -4.81
C LYS A 375 16.08 -10.85 -3.60
N VAL A 376 16.51 -9.70 -3.05
CA VAL A 376 17.41 -9.67 -1.89
C VAL A 376 16.70 -10.06 -0.60
N PHE A 377 15.52 -9.49 -0.33
CA PHE A 377 14.76 -9.81 0.88
C PHE A 377 14.21 -11.22 0.88
N TRP A 378 13.84 -11.77 -0.29
CA TRP A 378 13.46 -13.17 -0.40
C TRP A 378 14.59 -14.08 0.08
N LYS A 379 15.83 -13.79 -0.33
CA LYS A 379 17.01 -14.52 0.18
C LYS A 379 17.13 -14.39 1.70
N TYR A 380 17.04 -13.19 2.26
CA TYR A 380 17.14 -12.98 3.72
C TYR A 380 16.05 -13.72 4.50
N TYR A 381 14.82 -13.69 3.98
CA TYR A 381 13.68 -14.36 4.59
C TYR A 381 13.84 -15.89 4.55
N VAL A 382 14.25 -16.46 3.40
CA VAL A 382 14.53 -17.90 3.26
C VAL A 382 15.66 -18.31 4.20
N ASP A 383 16.76 -17.56 4.19
CA ASP A 383 17.94 -17.82 5.00
C ASP A 383 17.60 -17.83 6.50
N TYR A 384 16.82 -16.85 6.98
CA TYR A 384 16.44 -16.72 8.39
C TYR A 384 15.32 -17.68 8.82
N LYS A 385 14.19 -17.74 8.09
CA LYS A 385 12.97 -18.45 8.49
C LYS A 385 12.96 -19.93 8.12
N ILE A 386 13.25 -20.26 6.86
CA ILE A 386 13.04 -21.63 6.34
C ILE A 386 14.05 -22.61 6.96
N ASN A 387 15.24 -22.13 7.34
CA ASN A 387 16.25 -22.97 7.96
C ASN A 387 16.09 -23.16 9.48
N GLN A 388 15.02 -22.65 10.12
CA GLN A 388 14.84 -22.65 11.59
C GLN A 388 16.07 -22.14 12.35
N SER A 389 16.80 -21.17 11.79
CA SER A 389 18.08 -20.68 12.33
C SER A 389 19.19 -21.76 12.49
N LYS A 390 19.03 -22.97 11.91
CA LYS A 390 20.01 -24.06 12.01
C LYS A 390 21.25 -23.83 11.16
N ASN A 391 21.11 -23.10 10.06
CA ASN A 391 22.23 -22.66 9.24
C ASN A 391 22.73 -21.29 9.70
N LYS A 392 24.01 -21.20 10.06
CA LYS A 392 24.73 -19.97 10.40
C LYS A 392 25.01 -19.10 9.16
N ASN A 393 23.98 -18.83 8.35
CA ASN A 393 24.10 -17.86 7.28
C ASN A 393 24.24 -16.44 7.85
N GLU A 394 24.76 -15.55 7.01
CA GLU A 394 25.21 -14.25 7.48
C GLU A 394 24.10 -13.40 8.11
N ILE A 395 22.91 -13.37 7.50
CA ILE A 395 21.78 -12.59 8.03
C ILE A 395 21.32 -13.11 9.38
N THR A 396 21.29 -14.44 9.58
CA THR A 396 20.92 -15.07 10.85
C THR A 396 21.94 -14.71 11.94
N ILE A 397 23.24 -14.81 11.66
CA ILE A 397 24.30 -14.41 12.61
C ILE A 397 24.16 -12.93 13.00
N GLN A 398 23.94 -12.05 12.01
CA GLN A 398 23.82 -10.62 12.29
C GLN A 398 22.56 -10.29 13.10
N ILE A 399 21.44 -10.97 12.85
CA ILE A 399 20.21 -10.82 13.63
C ILE A 399 20.40 -11.32 15.06
N GLU A 400 20.96 -12.50 15.27
CA GLU A 400 21.23 -13.01 16.63
C GLU A 400 22.13 -12.07 17.44
N ASN A 401 23.17 -11.52 16.79
CA ASN A 401 24.05 -10.54 17.40
C ASN A 401 23.32 -9.22 17.70
N SER A 402 22.45 -8.78 16.78
CA SER A 402 21.57 -7.62 16.96
C SER A 402 20.71 -7.76 18.20
N GLU A 403 20.03 -8.90 18.36
CA GLU A 403 19.16 -9.17 19.51
C GLU A 403 19.92 -9.23 20.83
N LYS A 404 21.10 -9.86 20.85
CA LYS A 404 21.98 -9.90 22.03
C LYS A 404 22.41 -8.50 22.45
N LEU A 405 22.89 -7.70 21.50
CA LEU A 405 23.30 -6.32 21.76
C LEU A 405 22.13 -5.45 22.22
N TYR A 406 20.96 -5.58 21.59
CA TYR A 406 19.76 -4.84 21.98
C TYR A 406 19.31 -5.16 23.41
N LYS A 407 19.30 -6.45 23.80
CA LYS A 407 19.00 -6.87 25.17
C LYS A 407 19.98 -6.28 26.19
N ASN A 408 21.27 -6.28 25.89
CA ASN A 408 22.29 -5.67 26.77
C ASN A 408 22.13 -4.15 26.88
N LEU A 409 21.77 -3.47 25.79
CA LEU A 409 21.50 -2.02 25.81
C LEU A 409 20.28 -1.68 26.67
N LYS A 410 19.25 -2.52 26.66
CA LYS A 410 18.08 -2.33 27.54
C LYS A 410 18.38 -2.56 29.02
N LEU A 411 19.20 -3.56 29.34
CA LEU A 411 19.58 -3.82 30.73
C LEU A 411 20.38 -2.64 31.32
N THR A 412 21.18 -1.98 30.49
CA THR A 412 21.99 -0.83 30.90
C THR A 412 21.21 0.49 30.90
N ASN A 413 20.14 0.61 30.11
CA ASN A 413 19.23 1.76 30.08
C ASN A 413 17.76 1.28 30.12
N PRO A 414 17.20 0.98 31.30
CA PRO A 414 15.90 0.31 31.46
C PRO A 414 14.69 1.18 31.17
N THR A 415 14.83 2.50 31.01
CA THR A 415 13.74 3.31 30.47
C THR A 415 13.47 2.85 29.03
N PRO A 416 12.21 2.53 28.67
CA PRO A 416 11.84 2.32 27.27
C PRO A 416 12.37 3.50 26.47
N MET A 417 12.75 3.29 25.20
CA MET A 417 13.04 4.40 24.27
C MET A 417 11.75 5.20 24.00
N ASN A 418 11.26 5.87 25.03
CA ASN A 418 10.28 6.95 24.97
C ASN A 418 11.08 8.19 24.59
N TYR A 419 11.72 8.13 23.41
CA TYR A 419 12.50 9.22 22.90
C TYR A 419 11.56 10.42 22.75
N LYS A 420 12.01 11.57 23.25
CA LYS A 420 11.17 12.76 23.24
C LYS A 420 11.03 13.24 21.81
N ILE A 421 9.79 13.27 21.32
CA ILE A 421 9.46 13.90 20.04
C ILE A 421 9.53 15.41 20.26
N HIS A 422 10.32 16.08 19.43
CA HIS A 422 10.40 17.53 19.41
C HIS A 422 9.01 18.10 19.12
N PRO A 423 8.50 19.11 19.84
CA PRO A 423 7.13 19.62 19.68
C PRO A 423 6.79 20.12 18.26
N LYS A 424 7.81 20.49 17.48
CA LYS A 424 7.69 20.90 16.06
C LYS A 424 8.02 19.80 15.05
N ALA A 425 8.23 18.56 15.50
CA ALA A 425 8.33 17.39 14.63
C ALA A 425 6.90 16.95 14.27
N ILE A 426 6.63 16.82 12.98
CA ILE A 426 5.28 16.58 12.45
C ILE A 426 5.30 15.40 11.49
N TYR A 427 4.54 14.37 11.85
CA TYR A 427 4.49 13.08 11.17
C TYR A 427 3.17 12.84 10.41
N THR A 428 2.36 13.89 10.27
CA THR A 428 1.15 13.91 9.45
C THR A 428 1.41 14.66 8.15
N SER A 429 0.75 14.22 7.09
CA SER A 429 0.94 14.76 5.76
C SER A 429 0.45 16.20 5.68
N ARG A 430 1.20 17.06 5.00
CA ARG A 430 0.85 18.47 4.79
C ARG A 430 1.50 19.03 3.55
N LEU A 431 0.99 20.17 3.11
CA LEU A 431 1.62 21.00 2.10
C LEU A 431 2.89 21.66 2.66
N LEU A 432 3.97 21.62 1.88
CA LEU A 432 5.28 22.16 2.22
C LEU A 432 5.67 23.25 1.21
N TYR A 433 5.80 24.48 1.70
CA TYR A 433 6.18 25.64 0.90
C TYR A 433 7.68 25.93 1.04
N TYR A 434 8.50 25.08 0.41
CA TYR A 434 9.95 25.27 0.38
C TYR A 434 10.41 25.63 -1.03
N SER A 435 11.28 26.63 -1.14
CA SER A 435 11.86 27.09 -2.40
C SER A 435 13.36 27.31 -2.25
N GLY A 436 14.12 27.09 -3.32
CA GLY A 436 15.57 27.32 -3.31
C GLY A 436 16.34 26.33 -2.43
N LEU A 437 15.86 25.08 -2.33
CA LEU A 437 16.62 24.02 -1.67
C LEU A 437 17.86 23.66 -2.51
N PRO A 438 18.95 23.21 -1.86
CA PRO A 438 20.18 22.87 -2.57
C PRO A 438 20.01 21.59 -3.40
N LYS A 439 20.78 21.47 -4.49
CA LYS A 439 20.80 20.27 -5.31
C LYS A 439 21.14 19.04 -4.44
N PRO A 440 20.34 17.96 -4.51
CA PRO A 440 20.55 16.75 -3.75
C PRO A 440 21.96 16.17 -3.89
N LYS A 441 22.57 15.82 -2.76
CA LYS A 441 23.84 15.07 -2.70
C LYS A 441 23.87 14.18 -1.47
N ASN A 442 24.71 13.17 -1.50
CA ASN A 442 25.00 12.35 -0.32
C ASN A 442 26.01 13.07 0.59
N ASP A 443 26.04 12.66 1.87
CA ASP A 443 27.13 13.02 2.78
C ASP A 443 28.48 12.53 2.22
N LYS A 444 29.58 13.23 2.55
CA LYS A 444 30.92 12.91 2.07
C LYS A 444 31.36 11.48 2.39
N ASN A 445 30.89 10.91 3.51
CA ASN A 445 31.25 9.57 3.94
C ASN A 445 30.32 8.47 3.43
N PHE A 446 29.22 8.83 2.76
CA PHE A 446 28.17 7.88 2.37
C PHE A 446 28.70 6.70 1.55
N GLU A 447 29.52 6.98 0.53
CA GLU A 447 30.08 5.94 -0.34
C GLU A 447 31.03 5.01 0.42
N LYS A 448 31.88 5.59 1.27
CA LYS A 448 32.82 4.84 2.10
C LYS A 448 32.08 3.92 3.07
N GLU A 449 31.04 4.44 3.74
CA GLU A 449 30.21 3.65 4.66
C GLU A 449 29.48 2.51 3.92
N LEU A 450 28.93 2.78 2.73
CA LEU A 450 28.26 1.78 1.91
C LEU A 450 29.23 0.69 1.40
N GLU A 451 30.46 1.07 1.06
CA GLU A 451 31.53 0.16 0.66
C GLU A 451 31.98 -0.72 1.85
N GLU A 452 32.17 -0.13 3.04
CA GLU A 452 32.51 -0.86 4.27
C GLU A 452 31.43 -1.89 4.64
N LEU A 453 30.15 -1.51 4.53
CA LEU A 453 29.03 -2.44 4.73
C LEU A 453 29.04 -3.58 3.71
N THR A 454 29.41 -3.29 2.45
CA THR A 454 29.49 -4.30 1.38
C THR A 454 30.66 -5.27 1.62
N LYS A 455 31.84 -4.77 1.98
CA LYS A 455 33.01 -5.60 2.31
C LYS A 455 32.75 -6.45 3.55
N SER A 456 32.17 -5.86 4.60
CA SER A 456 31.79 -6.59 5.82
C SER A 456 30.82 -7.72 5.50
N ALA A 457 29.92 -7.51 4.55
CA ALA A 457 28.97 -8.54 4.15
C ALA A 457 29.67 -9.70 3.43
N SER A 458 30.47 -9.39 2.41
CA SER A 458 31.23 -10.41 1.67
C SER A 458 32.17 -11.22 2.54
N ALA A 459 32.85 -10.59 3.52
CA ALA A 459 33.76 -11.27 4.44
C ALA A 459 33.02 -12.26 5.36
N LEU A 460 31.87 -11.87 5.91
CA LEU A 460 31.07 -12.74 6.78
C LEU A 460 30.41 -13.88 6.01
N SER A 461 29.99 -13.64 4.75
CA SER A 461 29.53 -14.68 3.83
C SER A 461 30.60 -15.77 3.59
N ILE A 462 31.88 -15.37 3.44
CA ILE A 462 33.00 -16.32 3.27
C ILE A 462 33.24 -17.15 4.54
N VAL A 463 33.17 -16.52 5.71
CA VAL A 463 33.32 -17.20 7.00
C VAL A 463 32.16 -18.17 7.26
N ALA A 464 30.92 -17.76 7.00
CA ALA A 464 29.73 -18.60 7.09
C ALA A 464 29.81 -19.80 6.13
N TYR A 465 30.28 -19.60 4.89
CA TYR A 465 30.52 -20.68 3.94
C TYR A 465 31.55 -21.69 4.46
N LYS A 466 32.71 -21.23 4.98
CA LYS A 466 33.73 -22.09 5.58
C LYS A 466 33.21 -22.89 6.78
N LEU A 467 32.40 -22.26 7.65
CA LEU A 467 31.81 -22.93 8.81
C LEU A 467 30.78 -24.01 8.41
N SER A 468 29.98 -23.76 7.37
CA SER A 468 29.01 -24.74 6.85
C SER A 468 29.68 -26.01 6.29
N LYS A 469 30.86 -25.87 5.67
CA LYS A 469 31.70 -26.98 5.19
C LYS A 469 32.34 -27.80 6.32
N LEU A 470 32.66 -27.17 7.46
CA LEU A 470 33.25 -27.85 8.62
C LEU A 470 32.24 -28.70 9.42
N HIS A 471 30.94 -28.40 9.33
CA HIS A 471 29.88 -29.17 10.01
C HIS A 471 29.21 -30.23 9.11
N GLY A 472 29.53 -30.27 7.81
CA GLY A 472 28.99 -31.25 6.85
C GLY A 472 29.84 -32.52 6.64
N HIS A 473 30.93 -32.69 7.40
CA HIS A 473 31.83 -33.86 7.29
C HIS A 473 31.83 -34.77 8.54
N GLY A 474 30.80 -34.66 9.38
CA GLY A 474 30.58 -35.56 10.52
C GLY A 474 29.21 -36.23 10.44
N THR A 475 29.06 -37.17 9.50
CA THR A 475 28.03 -38.22 9.52
C THR A 475 28.66 -39.51 9.07
#